data_AF-A0A949ADW7-F1
#
_entry.id   AF-A0A949ADW7-F1
#
_cell.length_a   1.000
_cell.length_b   1.000
_cell.length_c   1.000
_cell.angle_alpha   90.00
_cell.angle_beta   90.00
_cell.angle_gamma   90.00
#
_symmetry.space_group_name_H-M   'P 1'
#
loop_
_entity.id
_entity.type
_entity.pdbx_description
1 polymer ?
#
loop_
_entity_poly.entity_id
_entity_poly.type
_entity_poly.pdbx_seq_one_letter_code
_entity_poly.pdbx_strand_id
1 'polypeptide(L)'
;MGYIVGDGHIDQRGRIRITGTNKNEILKVGKLIVNKYGWTYRIRTWGAGNWNGCRKKVWQLDINNDAEWGRWLRKHIYTSSKEKKIPKFILNNNSKIKSAFFNGYYDADGRRGGHESYQYKGWTTKSAVLNLGLIFLINELTGQKAKTKVAYIRSNRYYYTQLRSSKTTRGKHLLKDLNEVIKINKICNFKDGTFFDLQTESKTFVSGANLVKIHNSPYRGYEFVTRKISRGVAKIKSGLSKELRLGNLDAKRDWGFAGDFIEAMYMMLQQDKPDDYVVATGETHTVKEFAELAFSHAGLNWKDYVKTDETLFRPAEVHELRGDFTKARKKLGWKPKVDFEGLVKMMVDEDLERVKGKA
;
A
#
# COMPACT_ATOMS: atom_id res chain seq x y z
N MET A 1 12.53 -19.09 7.76
CA MET A 1 11.39 -18.14 7.80
C MET A 1 10.48 -18.26 6.59
N GLY A 2 10.96 -18.14 5.36
CA GLY A 2 10.13 -18.31 4.15
C GLY A 2 9.30 -19.59 4.17
N TYR A 3 9.94 -20.72 4.51
CA TYR A 3 9.25 -22.02 4.64
C TYR A 3 8.14 -22.01 5.70
N ILE A 4 8.37 -21.35 6.84
CA ILE A 4 7.36 -21.19 7.91
C ILE A 4 6.17 -20.36 7.39
N VAL A 5 6.42 -19.36 6.55
CA VAL A 5 5.35 -18.56 5.93
C VAL A 5 4.58 -19.38 4.90
N GLY A 6 5.22 -20.25 4.12
CA GLY A 6 4.50 -21.17 3.22
C GLY A 6 3.69 -22.20 3.99
N ASP A 7 4.38 -23.14 4.62
CA ASP A 7 3.82 -24.39 5.15
C ASP A 7 3.86 -24.50 6.68
N GLY A 8 4.27 -23.42 7.36
CA GLY A 8 4.34 -23.37 8.83
C GLY A 8 3.08 -22.83 9.50
N HIS A 9 2.96 -23.16 10.78
CA HIS A 9 2.02 -22.58 11.73
C HIS A 9 2.76 -22.23 13.01
N ILE A 10 2.51 -21.04 13.55
CA ILE A 10 2.97 -20.65 14.88
C ILE A 10 1.74 -20.47 15.75
N ASP A 11 1.59 -21.25 16.83
CA ASP A 11 0.43 -21.12 17.70
C ASP A 11 0.51 -19.88 18.61
N GLN A 12 -0.54 -19.61 19.38
CA GLN A 12 -0.56 -18.46 20.31
C GLN A 12 0.50 -18.56 21.43
N ARG A 13 0.95 -19.77 21.77
CA ARG A 13 1.99 -20.00 22.77
C ARG A 13 3.40 -19.77 22.19
N GLY A 14 3.52 -19.64 20.86
CA GLY A 14 4.79 -19.44 20.16
C GLY A 14 5.41 -20.74 19.64
N ARG A 15 4.70 -21.87 19.66
CA ARG A 15 5.24 -23.14 19.16
C ARG A 15 5.16 -23.17 17.64
N ILE A 16 6.28 -23.52 17.00
CA ILE A 16 6.39 -23.55 15.55
C ILE A 16 6.24 -25.00 15.05
N ARG A 17 5.30 -25.18 14.12
CA ARG A 17 5.06 -26.43 13.40
C ARG A 17 5.21 -26.19 11.91
N ILE A 18 5.79 -27.13 11.19
CA ILE A 18 5.84 -27.14 9.72
C ILE A 18 5.22 -28.45 9.24
N THR A 19 4.39 -28.38 8.20
CA THR A 19 3.79 -29.57 7.58
C THR A 19 4.03 -29.58 6.09
N GLY A 20 4.26 -30.74 5.49
CA GLY A 20 4.38 -30.81 4.03
C GLY A 20 4.55 -32.24 3.53
N THR A 21 4.53 -32.41 2.22
CA THR A 21 4.59 -33.74 1.58
C THR A 21 6.01 -34.19 1.22
N ASN A 22 6.95 -33.25 1.11
CA ASN A 22 8.35 -33.54 0.81
C ASN A 22 9.18 -33.64 2.11
N LYS A 23 9.50 -34.87 2.52
CA LYS A 23 10.29 -35.14 3.74
C LYS A 23 11.66 -34.45 3.73
N ASN A 24 12.34 -34.44 2.58
CA ASN A 24 13.72 -33.95 2.47
C ASN A 24 13.80 -32.44 2.69
N GLU A 25 12.84 -31.69 2.13
CA GLU A 25 12.74 -30.23 2.33
C GLU A 25 12.46 -29.90 3.81
N ILE A 26 11.55 -30.65 4.45
CA ILE A 26 11.24 -30.47 5.87
C ILE A 26 12.45 -30.78 6.76
N LEU A 27 13.18 -31.85 6.47
CA LEU A 27 14.40 -32.20 7.20
C LEU A 27 15.51 -31.16 6.98
N LYS A 28 15.61 -30.57 5.79
CA LYS A 28 16.54 -29.46 5.52
C LYS A 28 16.23 -28.26 6.41
N VAL A 29 14.96 -27.91 6.60
CA VAL A 29 14.55 -26.86 7.53
C VAL A 29 14.89 -27.23 8.98
N GLY A 30 14.62 -28.47 9.39
CA GLY A 30 14.99 -28.97 10.71
C GLY A 30 16.49 -28.82 10.99
N LYS A 31 17.34 -29.31 10.09
CA LYS A 31 18.80 -29.20 10.19
C LYS A 31 19.29 -27.74 10.28
N LEU A 32 18.72 -26.85 9.47
CA LEU A 32 19.05 -25.42 9.52
C LEU A 32 18.70 -24.80 10.88
N ILE A 33 17.59 -25.23 11.50
CA ILE A 33 17.18 -24.74 12.82
C ILE A 33 18.15 -25.22 13.91
N VAL A 34 18.53 -26.51 13.90
CA VAL A 34 19.53 -27.04 14.84
C VAL A 34 20.84 -26.27 14.68
N ASN A 35 21.35 -26.16 13.46
CA ASN A 35 22.66 -25.55 13.21
C ASN A 35 22.70 -24.06 13.57
N LYS A 36 21.60 -23.34 13.39
CA LYS A 36 21.58 -21.88 13.60
C LYS A 36 21.18 -21.45 15.01
N TYR A 37 20.30 -22.22 15.66
CA TYR A 37 19.69 -21.83 16.93
C TYR A 37 19.89 -22.86 18.05
N GLY A 38 20.44 -24.04 17.76
CA GLY A 38 20.58 -25.13 18.74
C GLY A 38 19.26 -25.80 19.14
N TRP A 39 18.13 -25.41 18.54
CA TRP A 39 16.82 -25.95 18.89
C TRP A 39 16.62 -27.36 18.35
N THR A 40 16.01 -28.22 19.16
CA THR A 40 15.65 -29.58 18.74
C THR A 40 14.31 -29.60 18.01
N TYR A 41 14.00 -30.70 17.31
CA TYR A 41 12.71 -30.89 16.65
C TYR A 41 12.27 -32.35 16.73
N ARG A 42 10.95 -32.57 16.59
CA ARG A 42 10.35 -33.89 16.42
C ARG A 42 9.71 -33.98 15.05
N ILE A 43 9.93 -35.09 14.35
CA ILE A 43 9.28 -35.36 13.07
C ILE A 43 8.28 -36.51 13.22
N ARG A 44 7.09 -36.33 12.65
CA ARG A 44 6.02 -37.34 12.58
C ARG A 44 5.55 -37.47 11.15
N THR A 45 5.00 -38.63 10.80
CA THR A 45 4.30 -38.82 9.54
C THR A 45 2.86 -39.20 9.82
N TRP A 46 1.95 -38.66 9.03
CA TRP A 46 0.55 -39.05 9.01
C TRP A 46 0.29 -39.81 7.70
N GLY A 47 -0.32 -40.99 7.80
CA GLY A 47 -0.60 -41.87 6.67
C GLY A 47 -1.66 -41.33 5.71
N ALA A 48 -1.72 -41.91 4.51
CA ALA A 48 -2.78 -41.64 3.54
C ALA A 48 -4.13 -42.06 4.14
N GLY A 49 -5.01 -41.10 4.45
CA GLY A 49 -6.32 -41.34 5.08
C GLY A 49 -6.55 -40.64 6.42
N ASN A 50 -5.51 -40.38 7.23
CA ASN A 50 -5.69 -39.85 8.60
C ASN A 50 -5.62 -38.31 8.71
N TRP A 51 -5.48 -37.59 7.60
CA TRP A 51 -5.48 -36.12 7.58
C TRP A 51 -6.31 -35.62 6.39
N ASN A 52 -7.56 -35.21 6.64
CA ASN A 52 -8.49 -34.64 5.64
C ASN A 52 -8.61 -35.44 4.32
N GLY A 53 -8.56 -36.78 4.37
CA GLY A 53 -8.68 -37.63 3.17
C GLY A 53 -7.52 -37.52 2.17
N CYS A 54 -6.36 -37.01 2.59
CA CYS A 54 -5.20 -36.87 1.72
C CYS A 54 -4.61 -38.23 1.34
N ARG A 55 -4.48 -38.51 0.03
CA ARG A 55 -3.88 -39.75 -0.51
C ARG A 55 -2.34 -39.80 -0.38
N LYS A 56 -1.69 -38.73 0.09
CA LYS A 56 -0.23 -38.61 0.20
C LYS A 56 0.19 -38.57 1.67
N LYS A 57 1.36 -39.17 1.99
CA LYS A 57 1.97 -39.05 3.32
C LYS A 57 2.29 -37.58 3.62
N VAL A 58 1.85 -37.10 4.78
CA VAL A 58 2.13 -35.73 5.25
C VAL A 58 3.10 -35.83 6.42
N TRP A 59 4.22 -35.12 6.31
CA TRP A 59 5.22 -35.01 7.37
C TRP A 59 4.96 -33.76 8.19
N GLN A 60 5.11 -33.90 9.51
CA GLN A 60 4.98 -32.81 10.47
C GLN A 60 6.29 -32.68 11.25
N LEU A 61 6.83 -31.47 11.25
CA LEU A 61 8.00 -31.08 12.04
C LEU A 61 7.55 -30.14 13.16
N ASP A 62 7.57 -30.62 14.39
CA ASP A 62 7.34 -29.81 15.59
C ASP A 62 8.70 -29.33 16.12
N ILE A 63 8.92 -28.02 16.11
CA ILE A 63 10.19 -27.43 16.54
C ILE A 63 10.08 -27.09 18.04
N ASN A 64 11.07 -27.50 18.82
CA ASN A 64 11.21 -27.11 20.22
C ASN A 64 11.94 -25.77 20.31
N ASN A 65 11.28 -24.72 19.82
CA ASN A 65 11.84 -23.37 19.77
C ASN A 65 11.66 -22.62 21.09
N ASP A 66 12.44 -21.56 21.28
CA ASP A 66 12.17 -20.55 22.29
C ASP A 66 10.78 -19.93 22.08
N ALA A 67 9.94 -19.98 23.10
CA ALA A 67 8.54 -19.61 22.99
C ALA A 67 8.34 -18.09 22.85
N GLU A 68 9.23 -17.27 23.43
CA GLU A 68 9.20 -15.82 23.28
C GLU A 68 9.53 -15.42 21.85
N TRP A 69 10.58 -16.02 21.29
CA TRP A 69 10.96 -15.84 19.90
C TRP A 69 9.84 -16.26 18.94
N GLY A 70 9.17 -17.39 19.22
CA GLY A 70 8.02 -17.83 18.45
C GLY A 70 6.86 -16.83 18.50
N ARG A 71 6.53 -16.29 19.68
CA ARG A 71 5.52 -15.24 19.84
C ARG A 71 5.91 -13.95 19.12
N TRP A 72 7.19 -13.56 19.20
CA TRP A 72 7.73 -12.42 18.47
C TRP A 72 7.58 -12.62 16.95
N LEU A 73 7.99 -13.78 16.44
CA LEU A 73 7.89 -14.08 15.01
C LEU A 73 6.43 -14.10 14.55
N ARG A 74 5.53 -14.64 15.37
CA ARG A 74 4.08 -14.67 15.09
C ARG A 74 3.52 -13.27 14.84
N LYS A 75 3.88 -12.27 15.66
CA LYS A 75 3.45 -10.87 15.48
C LYS A 75 3.84 -10.30 14.11
N HIS A 76 4.94 -10.79 13.54
CA HIS A 76 5.47 -10.34 12.26
C HIS A 76 4.96 -11.13 11.06
N ILE A 77 4.59 -12.40 11.23
CA ILE A 77 4.08 -13.26 10.17
C ILE A 77 2.56 -13.17 10.01
N TYR A 78 1.80 -12.80 11.05
CA TYR A 78 0.35 -12.75 10.99
C TYR A 78 -0.20 -11.31 11.05
N THR A 79 -1.31 -11.07 10.37
CA THR A 79 -2.14 -9.86 10.52
C THR A 79 -3.05 -10.00 11.77
N SER A 80 -3.71 -8.91 12.16
CA SER A 80 -4.79 -8.95 13.17
C SER A 80 -5.92 -9.88 12.76
N SER A 81 -6.23 -9.96 11.46
CA SER A 81 -7.18 -10.90 10.85
C SER A 81 -6.65 -12.35 10.72
N LYS A 82 -5.48 -12.65 11.29
CA LYS A 82 -4.82 -13.98 11.25
C LYS A 82 -4.40 -14.45 9.86
N GLU A 83 -4.36 -13.57 8.87
CA GLU A 83 -3.77 -13.86 7.56
C GLU A 83 -2.23 -13.85 7.66
N LYS A 84 -1.56 -14.74 6.93
CA LYS A 84 -0.09 -14.70 6.83
C LYS A 84 0.36 -13.49 6.01
N LYS A 85 1.54 -12.95 6.28
CA LYS A 85 2.19 -11.86 5.55
C LYS A 85 3.70 -12.04 5.54
N ILE A 86 4.37 -11.34 4.64
CA ILE A 86 5.83 -11.22 4.68
C ILE A 86 6.19 -10.23 5.81
N PRO A 87 7.12 -10.57 6.72
CA PRO A 87 7.57 -9.65 7.73
C PRO A 87 8.15 -8.36 7.12
N LYS A 88 7.82 -7.20 7.70
CA LYS A 88 8.27 -5.89 7.20
C LYS A 88 9.81 -5.80 7.10
N PHE A 89 10.53 -6.35 8.08
CA PHE A 89 12.00 -6.34 8.08
C PHE A 89 12.62 -7.23 6.99
N ILE A 90 11.87 -8.14 6.38
CA ILE A 90 12.29 -8.87 5.18
C ILE A 90 12.07 -8.02 3.94
N LEU A 91 10.90 -7.36 3.83
CA LEU A 91 10.58 -6.46 2.72
C LEU A 91 11.55 -5.27 2.63
N ASN A 92 12.08 -4.82 3.76
CA ASN A 92 13.03 -3.70 3.84
C ASN A 92 14.50 -4.16 3.90
N ASN A 93 14.79 -5.41 3.56
CA ASN A 93 16.15 -5.95 3.62
C ASN A 93 16.86 -5.93 2.25
N ASN A 94 18.13 -6.33 2.23
CA ASN A 94 18.88 -6.50 0.99
C ASN A 94 18.36 -7.68 0.14
N SER A 95 18.74 -7.68 -1.14
CA SER A 95 18.32 -8.67 -2.13
C SER A 95 18.68 -10.12 -1.73
N LYS A 96 19.81 -10.32 -1.05
CA LYS A 96 20.23 -11.65 -0.55
C LYS A 96 19.25 -12.22 0.47
N ILE A 97 18.83 -11.41 1.45
CA ILE A 97 17.86 -11.84 2.47
C ILE A 97 16.46 -12.01 1.88
N LYS A 98 16.04 -11.10 1.00
CA LYS A 98 14.78 -11.22 0.25
C LYS A 98 14.73 -12.50 -0.57
N SER A 99 15.80 -12.80 -1.31
CA SER A 99 15.93 -14.01 -2.12
C SER A 99 15.90 -15.27 -1.27
N ALA A 100 16.66 -15.33 -0.16
CA ALA A 100 16.64 -16.47 0.74
C ALA A 100 15.25 -16.71 1.37
N PHE A 101 14.54 -15.63 1.73
CA PHE A 101 13.17 -15.74 2.21
C PHE A 101 12.23 -16.25 1.11
N PHE A 102 12.27 -15.66 -0.08
CA PHE A 102 11.41 -16.04 -1.19
C PHE A 102 11.64 -17.50 -1.60
N ASN A 103 12.88 -17.93 -1.74
CA ASN A 103 13.24 -19.32 -2.06
C ASN A 103 12.72 -20.27 -0.99
N GLY A 104 12.86 -19.94 0.29
CA GLY A 104 12.30 -20.75 1.36
C GLY A 104 10.77 -20.84 1.32
N TYR A 105 10.07 -19.76 0.93
CA TYR A 105 8.61 -19.82 0.72
C TYR A 105 8.26 -20.67 -0.49
N TYR A 106 8.97 -20.48 -1.60
CA TYR A 106 8.74 -21.20 -2.85
C TYR A 106 9.04 -22.70 -2.71
N ASP A 107 10.01 -23.07 -1.88
CA ASP A 107 10.29 -24.46 -1.57
C ASP A 107 9.12 -25.14 -0.85
N ALA A 108 8.40 -24.40 -0.01
CA ALA A 108 7.21 -24.88 0.70
C ALA A 108 5.97 -24.95 -0.21
N ASP A 109 5.60 -23.82 -0.82
CA ASP A 109 4.25 -23.62 -1.39
C ASP A 109 4.28 -23.13 -2.86
N GLY A 110 5.45 -23.14 -3.49
CA GLY A 110 5.65 -22.76 -4.88
C GLY A 110 5.21 -23.84 -5.87
N ARG A 111 4.60 -23.43 -6.99
CA ARG A 111 4.20 -24.34 -8.07
C ARG A 111 5.42 -24.74 -8.91
N ARG A 112 5.94 -25.95 -8.71
CA ARG A 112 7.10 -26.45 -9.48
C ARG A 112 6.73 -27.09 -10.83
N GLY A 113 5.50 -27.60 -10.97
CA GLY A 113 5.02 -28.28 -12.18
C GLY A 113 4.45 -27.34 -13.25
N GLY A 114 4.66 -27.68 -14.53
CA GLY A 114 4.11 -26.99 -15.70
C GLY A 114 5.13 -26.89 -16.85
N HIS A 115 4.64 -26.54 -18.05
CA HIS A 115 5.42 -26.47 -19.30
C HIS A 115 6.35 -25.25 -19.40
N GLU A 116 6.32 -24.36 -18.41
CA GLU A 116 7.12 -23.15 -18.38
C GLU A 116 8.61 -23.47 -18.15
N SER A 117 9.50 -22.84 -18.93
CA SER A 117 10.96 -23.05 -18.86
C SER A 117 11.66 -22.24 -17.77
N TYR A 118 10.97 -21.29 -17.15
CA TYR A 118 11.51 -20.42 -16.10
C TYR A 118 11.29 -21.01 -14.69
N GLN A 119 12.20 -20.67 -13.77
CA GLN A 119 12.28 -21.26 -12.43
C GLN A 119 11.00 -21.08 -11.61
N TYR A 120 10.49 -19.85 -11.52
CA TYR A 120 9.31 -19.53 -10.71
C TYR A 120 8.05 -19.44 -11.57
N LYS A 121 7.09 -20.33 -11.35
CA LYS A 121 5.88 -20.48 -12.18
C LYS A 121 4.62 -19.88 -11.54
N GLY A 122 4.59 -19.78 -10.22
CA GLY A 122 3.45 -19.26 -9.47
C GLY A 122 3.27 -19.91 -8.11
N TRP A 123 2.17 -19.57 -7.44
CA TRP A 123 1.77 -20.09 -6.13
C TRP A 123 0.26 -19.91 -5.93
N THR A 124 -0.27 -20.53 -4.88
CA THR A 124 -1.65 -20.33 -4.42
C THR A 124 -1.65 -19.96 -2.95
N THR A 125 -2.37 -18.91 -2.55
CA THR A 125 -2.49 -18.58 -1.12
C THR A 125 -3.88 -18.07 -0.78
N LYS A 126 -4.29 -18.21 0.48
CA LYS A 126 -5.54 -17.62 1.01
C LYS A 126 -5.37 -16.16 1.40
N SER A 127 -4.15 -15.73 1.70
CA SER A 127 -3.86 -14.38 2.20
C SER A 127 -3.63 -13.41 1.06
N ALA A 128 -4.45 -12.35 1.02
CA ALA A 128 -4.28 -11.26 0.06
C ALA A 128 -2.93 -10.55 0.27
N VAL A 129 -2.58 -10.31 1.54
CA VAL A 129 -1.39 -9.55 1.93
C VAL A 129 -0.11 -10.34 1.63
N LEU A 130 -0.12 -11.65 1.87
CA LEU A 130 1.00 -12.52 1.49
C LEU A 130 1.17 -12.54 -0.03
N ASN A 131 0.07 -12.67 -0.78
CA ASN A 131 0.12 -12.68 -2.23
C ASN A 131 0.77 -11.41 -2.78
N LEU A 132 0.36 -10.23 -2.32
CA LEU A 132 0.94 -8.96 -2.74
C LEU A 132 2.42 -8.84 -2.37
N GLY A 133 2.81 -9.26 -1.16
CA GLY A 133 4.20 -9.27 -0.74
C GLY A 133 5.08 -10.17 -1.62
N LEU A 134 4.57 -11.33 -2.04
CA LEU A 134 5.29 -12.25 -2.92
C LEU A 134 5.42 -11.70 -4.34
N ILE A 135 4.38 -11.04 -4.85
CA ILE A 135 4.42 -10.32 -6.15
C ILE A 135 5.49 -9.23 -6.11
N PHE A 136 5.53 -8.45 -5.02
CA PHE A 136 6.55 -7.43 -4.83
C PHE A 136 7.96 -8.03 -4.85
N LEU A 137 8.21 -9.06 -4.04
CA LEU A 137 9.52 -9.70 -3.98
C LEU A 137 9.94 -10.31 -5.31
N ILE A 138 9.07 -11.05 -6.01
CA ILE A 138 9.47 -11.68 -7.27
C ILE A 138 9.75 -10.66 -8.37
N ASN A 139 8.96 -9.58 -8.43
CA ASN A 139 9.19 -8.53 -9.41
C ASN A 139 10.54 -7.83 -9.16
N GLU A 140 10.86 -7.54 -7.90
CA GLU A 140 12.15 -6.95 -7.52
C GLU A 140 13.32 -7.91 -7.81
N LEU A 141 13.18 -9.19 -7.49
CA LEU A 141 14.27 -10.17 -7.58
C LEU A 141 14.54 -10.67 -9.00
N THR A 142 13.52 -10.76 -9.86
CA THR A 142 13.64 -11.42 -11.17
C THR A 142 13.04 -10.64 -12.34
N GLY A 143 12.31 -9.55 -12.07
CA GLY A 143 11.56 -8.81 -13.09
C GLY A 143 10.35 -9.57 -13.65
N GLN A 144 10.01 -10.75 -13.10
CA GLN A 144 8.84 -11.51 -13.57
C GLN A 144 7.54 -10.80 -13.18
N LYS A 145 6.67 -10.59 -14.17
CA LYS A 145 5.33 -10.06 -13.93
C LYS A 145 4.39 -11.17 -13.44
N ALA A 146 3.51 -10.82 -12.51
CA ALA A 146 2.50 -11.72 -11.97
C ALA A 146 1.11 -11.42 -12.53
N LYS A 147 0.30 -12.46 -12.74
CA LYS A 147 -1.15 -12.38 -12.95
C LYS A 147 -1.84 -13.20 -11.87
N THR A 148 -2.76 -12.58 -11.13
CA THR A 148 -3.52 -13.26 -10.08
C THR A 148 -4.98 -13.40 -10.47
N LYS A 149 -5.53 -14.61 -10.28
CA LYS A 149 -6.96 -14.89 -10.33
C LYS A 149 -7.46 -15.15 -8.90
N VAL A 150 -8.59 -14.55 -8.55
CA VAL A 150 -9.28 -14.86 -7.28
C VAL A 150 -10.33 -15.93 -7.54
N ALA A 151 -10.44 -16.93 -6.67
CA ALA A 151 -11.55 -17.87 -6.68
C ALA A 151 -11.99 -18.23 -5.26
N TYR A 152 -13.24 -18.66 -5.13
CA TYR A 152 -13.86 -19.03 -3.86
C TYR A 152 -14.21 -20.52 -3.89
N ILE A 153 -13.75 -21.26 -2.88
CA ILE A 153 -14.03 -22.69 -2.73
C ILE A 153 -14.54 -22.91 -1.31
N ARG A 154 -15.77 -23.40 -1.15
CA ARG A 154 -16.39 -23.65 0.18
C ARG A 154 -16.20 -22.45 1.12
N SER A 155 -16.59 -21.27 0.66
CA SER A 155 -16.48 -19.97 1.35
C SER A 155 -15.05 -19.46 1.65
N ASN A 156 -14.01 -20.20 1.26
CA ASN A 156 -12.62 -19.76 1.38
C ASN A 156 -12.17 -19.06 0.09
N ARG A 157 -11.59 -17.88 0.23
CA ARG A 157 -10.96 -17.14 -0.87
C ARG A 157 -9.54 -17.63 -1.11
N TYR A 158 -9.19 -17.82 -2.39
CA TYR A 158 -7.87 -18.22 -2.84
C TYR A 158 -7.38 -17.30 -3.96
N TYR A 159 -6.10 -16.96 -3.89
CA TYR A 159 -5.35 -16.19 -4.88
C TYR A 159 -4.44 -17.15 -5.65
N TYR A 160 -4.79 -17.42 -6.89
CA TYR A 160 -4.01 -18.22 -7.82
C TYR A 160 -3.13 -17.29 -8.64
N THR A 161 -1.84 -17.26 -8.34
CA THR A 161 -0.89 -16.36 -8.98
C THR A 161 -0.01 -17.13 -9.94
N GLN A 162 0.00 -16.71 -11.20
CA GLN A 162 0.86 -17.22 -12.26
C GLN A 162 1.90 -16.17 -12.61
N LEU A 163 3.15 -16.61 -12.72
CA LEU A 163 4.25 -15.76 -13.15
C LEU A 163 4.44 -15.89 -14.66
N ARG A 164 4.86 -14.80 -15.28
CA ARG A 164 5.27 -14.77 -16.68
C ARG A 164 6.79 -14.79 -16.78
N SER A 165 7.31 -15.24 -17.91
CA SER A 165 8.73 -15.11 -18.21
C SER A 165 9.13 -13.63 -18.18
N SER A 166 10.27 -13.32 -17.57
CA SER A 166 10.91 -12.00 -17.68
C SER A 166 11.58 -11.80 -19.05
N LYS A 167 11.79 -12.88 -19.81
CA LYS A 167 12.42 -12.91 -21.13
C LYS A 167 11.41 -13.40 -22.19
N THR A 168 10.46 -12.56 -22.60
CA THR A 168 9.62 -12.86 -23.79
C THR A 168 10.00 -11.93 -24.94
N THR A 169 10.38 -12.50 -26.09
CA THR A 169 10.44 -11.77 -27.38
C THR A 169 9.07 -11.72 -28.06
N ARG A 170 8.13 -12.61 -27.71
CA ARG A 170 6.73 -12.53 -28.15
C ARG A 170 6.08 -11.28 -27.57
N GLY A 171 5.51 -10.47 -28.45
CA GLY A 171 4.93 -9.17 -28.10
C GLY A 171 5.95 -8.02 -28.04
N LYS A 172 7.23 -8.21 -28.44
CA LYS A 172 8.16 -7.08 -28.61
C LYS A 172 7.65 -6.04 -29.61
N HIS A 173 6.93 -6.46 -30.66
CA HIS A 173 6.25 -5.57 -31.59
C HIS A 173 5.01 -4.87 -30.99
N LEU A 174 4.54 -5.32 -29.81
CA LEU A 174 3.50 -4.65 -29.02
C LEU A 174 4.09 -3.86 -27.84
N LEU A 175 5.41 -3.97 -27.59
CA LEU A 175 6.12 -3.11 -26.66
C LEU A 175 6.27 -1.76 -27.37
N LYS A 176 5.33 -0.85 -27.10
CA LYS A 176 5.60 0.57 -27.29
C LYS A 176 6.71 0.96 -26.33
N ASP A 177 7.65 1.78 -26.79
CA ASP A 177 8.59 2.40 -25.88
C ASP A 177 7.76 3.21 -24.87
N LEU A 178 7.92 2.95 -23.57
CA LEU A 178 7.15 3.67 -22.55
C LEU A 178 7.49 5.17 -22.55
N ASN A 179 8.58 5.55 -23.22
CA ASN A 179 9.03 6.93 -23.43
C ASN A 179 8.71 7.46 -24.83
N GLU A 180 7.98 6.71 -25.67
CA GLU A 180 7.50 7.24 -26.94
C GLU A 180 6.48 8.35 -26.65
N VAL A 181 6.77 9.57 -27.12
CA VAL A 181 5.81 10.67 -27.05
C VAL A 181 4.69 10.38 -28.04
N ILE A 182 3.64 9.74 -27.56
CA ILE A 182 2.52 9.22 -28.37
C ILE A 182 1.63 10.35 -28.93
N LYS A 183 1.65 11.52 -28.27
CA LYS A 183 0.88 12.70 -28.67
C LYS A 183 1.41 13.95 -27.96
N ILE A 184 1.72 14.99 -28.73
CA ILE A 184 1.98 16.33 -28.19
C ILE A 184 0.72 17.16 -28.45
N ASN A 185 -0.02 17.50 -27.40
CA ASN A 185 -1.07 18.50 -27.50
C ASN A 185 -0.45 19.85 -27.12
N LYS A 186 -0.28 20.76 -28.08
CA LYS A 186 -0.03 22.16 -27.75
C LYS A 186 -1.31 22.75 -27.18
N ILE A 187 -1.32 23.00 -25.87
CA ILE A 187 -2.40 23.68 -25.19
C ILE A 187 -2.06 25.18 -25.24
N CYS A 188 -2.68 25.90 -26.15
CA CYS A 188 -2.31 27.29 -26.45
C CYS A 188 -2.84 28.33 -25.46
N ASN A 189 -3.49 27.94 -24.35
CA ASN A 189 -4.04 28.87 -23.36
C ASN A 189 -3.86 28.32 -21.93
N PHE A 190 -2.61 28.24 -21.47
CA PHE A 190 -2.31 27.94 -20.07
C PHE A 190 -2.34 29.25 -19.25
N LYS A 191 -3.48 29.56 -18.66
CA LYS A 191 -3.52 30.39 -17.45
C LYS A 191 -3.28 29.46 -16.25
N ASP A 192 -2.11 29.61 -15.64
CA ASP A 192 -1.84 29.37 -14.21
C ASP A 192 -1.93 27.92 -13.66
N GLY A 193 -1.44 26.90 -14.39
CA GLY A 193 -1.56 25.49 -13.97
C GLY A 193 -0.26 24.67 -14.00
N THR A 194 0.41 24.56 -12.86
CA THR A 194 1.68 23.83 -12.68
C THR A 194 1.52 22.30 -12.80
N PHE A 195 2.28 21.68 -13.70
CA PHE A 195 2.53 20.23 -13.74
C PHE A 195 3.99 19.98 -13.39
N PHE A 196 4.26 19.15 -12.39
CA PHE A 196 5.61 18.72 -12.04
C PHE A 196 5.76 17.24 -12.38
N ASP A 197 6.64 16.95 -13.34
CA ASP A 197 7.17 15.61 -13.56
C ASP A 197 8.50 15.48 -12.81
N LEU A 198 8.66 14.42 -12.04
CA LEU A 198 9.89 14.12 -11.30
C LEU A 198 10.42 12.78 -11.79
N GLN A 199 11.38 12.83 -12.71
CA GLN A 199 12.11 11.67 -13.19
C GLN A 199 13.49 11.63 -12.55
N THR A 200 13.77 10.60 -11.76
CA THR A 200 15.12 10.33 -11.26
C THR A 200 15.93 9.56 -12.30
N GLU A 201 17.25 9.78 -12.36
CA GLU A 201 18.15 9.04 -13.26
C GLU A 201 18.07 7.52 -13.06
N SER A 202 17.83 7.10 -11.81
CA SER A 202 17.64 5.69 -11.44
C SER A 202 16.28 5.11 -11.87
N LYS A 203 15.37 5.92 -12.45
CA LYS A 203 13.96 5.60 -12.75
C LYS A 203 13.19 5.05 -11.54
N THR A 204 13.75 5.24 -10.36
CA THR A 204 13.25 4.75 -9.09
C THR A 204 13.12 5.97 -8.20
N PHE A 205 11.89 6.46 -8.07
CA PHE A 205 11.55 7.48 -7.09
C PHE A 205 10.72 6.79 -6.01
N VAL A 206 11.29 6.70 -4.80
CA VAL A 206 10.55 6.31 -3.60
C VAL A 206 10.59 7.50 -2.66
N SER A 207 9.75 8.51 -2.90
CA SER A 207 9.30 9.31 -1.77
C SER A 207 8.32 8.45 -0.98
N GLY A 208 8.49 8.39 0.32
CA GLY A 208 7.52 7.76 1.22
C GLY A 208 6.20 8.53 1.22
N ALA A 209 5.42 8.46 0.14
CA ALA A 209 4.08 9.04 0.03
C ALA A 209 3.09 8.49 1.07
N ASN A 210 3.50 7.50 1.88
CA ASN A 210 2.73 6.98 3.01
C ASN A 210 2.73 7.88 4.27
N LEU A 211 3.59 8.92 4.34
CA LEU A 211 3.54 9.90 5.43
C LEU A 211 2.91 11.24 5.02
N VAL A 212 2.79 11.50 3.72
CA VAL A 212 2.09 12.68 3.21
C VAL A 212 0.59 12.40 3.17
N LYS A 213 -0.06 12.45 4.33
CA LYS A 213 -1.43 11.95 4.46
C LYS A 213 -2.50 12.92 3.95
N ILE A 214 -2.21 14.22 3.83
CA ILE A 214 -3.25 15.24 3.67
C ILE A 214 -2.75 16.48 2.86
N HIS A 215 -2.36 16.28 1.60
CA HIS A 215 -2.16 17.39 0.66
C HIS A 215 -3.40 17.55 -0.24
N ASN A 216 -3.77 18.77 -0.56
CA ASN A 216 -4.96 19.10 -1.34
C ASN A 216 -4.61 20.06 -2.46
N SER A 217 -5.43 20.07 -3.47
CA SER A 217 -5.36 21.00 -4.57
C SER A 217 -6.71 21.02 -5.25
N PRO A 218 -6.94 21.95 -6.17
CA PRO A 218 -8.11 21.89 -7.03
C PRO A 218 -8.19 20.62 -7.88
N TYR A 219 -7.16 19.77 -7.93
CA TYR A 219 -7.15 18.49 -8.66
C TYR A 219 -7.34 17.27 -7.75
N ARG A 220 -7.57 17.46 -6.44
CA ARG A 220 -7.80 16.37 -5.48
C ARG A 220 -8.97 15.46 -5.92
N GLY A 221 -8.89 14.14 -5.68
CA GLY A 221 -9.96 13.20 -6.02
C GLY A 221 -11.30 13.54 -5.37
N TYR A 222 -12.42 13.30 -6.07
CA TYR A 222 -13.77 13.69 -5.65
C TYR A 222 -14.28 12.97 -4.41
N GLU A 223 -13.67 11.83 -4.07
CA GLU A 223 -13.96 11.01 -2.90
C GLU A 223 -13.43 11.61 -1.59
N PHE A 224 -12.48 12.55 -1.66
CA PHE A 224 -11.90 13.19 -0.48
C PHE A 224 -12.75 14.37 0.00
N VAL A 225 -12.84 14.54 1.32
CA VAL A 225 -13.74 15.52 1.96
C VAL A 225 -13.55 16.96 1.46
N THR A 226 -12.32 17.43 1.30
CA THR A 226 -12.00 18.79 0.83
C THR A 226 -12.57 19.05 -0.57
N ARG A 227 -12.36 18.09 -1.48
CA ARG A 227 -12.89 18.18 -2.85
C ARG A 227 -14.41 17.97 -2.92
N LYS A 228 -14.94 17.08 -2.07
CA LYS A 228 -16.38 16.88 -1.94
C LYS A 228 -17.07 18.18 -1.52
N ILE A 229 -16.46 18.95 -0.62
CA ILE A 229 -16.95 20.26 -0.18
C ILE A 229 -16.84 21.30 -1.31
N SER A 230 -15.65 21.56 -1.86
CA SER A 230 -15.46 22.61 -2.87
C SER A 230 -16.37 22.42 -4.09
N ARG A 231 -16.46 21.17 -4.59
CA ARG A 231 -17.37 20.82 -5.68
C ARG A 231 -18.85 20.90 -5.27
N GLY A 232 -19.17 20.54 -4.03
CA GLY A 232 -20.51 20.64 -3.48
C GLY A 232 -20.99 22.09 -3.49
N VAL A 233 -20.16 23.00 -2.98
CA VAL A 233 -20.38 24.46 -3.00
C VAL A 233 -20.62 24.94 -4.42
N ALA A 234 -19.75 24.60 -5.37
CA ALA A 234 -19.89 25.03 -6.76
C ALA A 234 -21.19 24.55 -7.42
N LYS A 235 -21.58 23.30 -7.17
CA LYS A 235 -22.85 22.75 -7.67
C LYS A 235 -24.07 23.43 -7.04
N ILE A 236 -24.03 23.66 -5.73
CA ILE A 236 -25.13 24.33 -5.01
C ILE A 236 -25.29 25.76 -5.51
N LYS A 237 -24.17 26.50 -5.63
CA LYS A 237 -24.17 27.87 -6.16
C LYS A 237 -24.77 27.95 -7.56
N SER A 238 -24.56 26.93 -8.38
CA SER A 238 -25.06 26.83 -9.75
C SER A 238 -26.45 26.18 -9.86
N GLY A 239 -27.14 25.91 -8.75
CA GLY A 239 -28.47 25.30 -8.74
C GLY A 239 -28.52 23.82 -9.11
N LEU A 240 -27.37 23.16 -9.31
CA LEU A 240 -27.26 21.75 -9.72
C LEU A 240 -27.42 20.77 -8.55
N SER A 241 -27.41 21.26 -7.32
CA SER A 241 -27.61 20.45 -6.12
C SER A 241 -28.24 21.30 -5.01
N LYS A 242 -29.03 20.65 -4.14
CA LYS A 242 -29.74 21.32 -3.04
C LYS A 242 -29.10 21.11 -1.67
N GLU A 243 -28.24 20.10 -1.52
CA GLU A 243 -27.63 19.76 -0.24
C GLU A 243 -26.27 19.06 -0.41
N LEU A 244 -25.44 19.11 0.63
CA LEU A 244 -24.16 18.41 0.72
C LEU A 244 -24.13 17.52 1.97
N ARG A 245 -24.03 16.20 1.79
CA ARG A 245 -23.93 15.24 2.90
C ARG A 245 -22.49 15.00 3.32
N LEU A 246 -22.15 15.18 4.59
CA LEU A 246 -20.82 14.96 5.17
C LEU A 246 -20.89 14.00 6.36
N GLY A 247 -19.76 13.35 6.68
CA GLY A 247 -19.64 12.51 7.88
C GLY A 247 -19.31 13.35 9.12
N ASN A 248 -18.30 12.92 9.88
CA ASN A 248 -17.84 13.63 11.06
C ASN A 248 -17.28 15.04 10.73
N LEU A 249 -17.96 16.09 11.19
CA LEU A 249 -17.57 17.48 11.01
C LEU A 249 -16.46 17.94 11.98
N ASP A 250 -16.29 17.24 13.10
CA ASP A 250 -15.35 17.59 14.17
C ASP A 250 -13.94 17.01 13.94
N ALA A 251 -13.75 16.19 12.91
CA ALA A 251 -12.46 15.62 12.57
C ALA A 251 -11.45 16.72 12.18
N LYS A 252 -10.31 16.79 12.88
CA LYS A 252 -9.25 17.79 12.69
C LYS A 252 -8.11 17.28 11.82
N ARG A 253 -7.69 18.09 10.84
CA ARG A 253 -6.68 17.71 9.85
C ARG A 253 -5.76 18.88 9.53
N ASP A 254 -4.48 18.55 9.33
CA ASP A 254 -3.48 19.44 8.76
C ASP A 254 -3.57 19.38 7.23
N TRP A 255 -4.23 20.37 6.63
CA TRP A 255 -4.46 20.44 5.18
C TRP A 255 -3.45 21.37 4.51
N GLY A 256 -2.49 20.79 3.79
CA GLY A 256 -1.54 21.56 2.99
C GLY A 256 -1.85 21.57 1.50
N PHE A 257 -1.23 22.49 0.76
CA PHE A 257 -1.31 22.54 -0.69
C PHE A 257 -0.32 21.57 -1.36
N ALA A 258 -0.80 20.83 -2.37
CA ALA A 258 0.00 19.83 -3.07
C ALA A 258 1.22 20.43 -3.79
N GLY A 259 1.13 21.66 -4.30
CA GLY A 259 2.26 22.32 -4.96
C GLY A 259 3.44 22.55 -4.01
N ASP A 260 3.17 23.06 -2.81
CA ASP A 260 4.19 23.26 -1.77
C ASP A 260 4.83 21.93 -1.35
N PHE A 261 4.03 20.87 -1.31
CA PHE A 261 4.50 19.56 -0.89
C PHE A 261 5.40 18.91 -1.93
N ILE A 262 5.14 19.13 -3.22
CA ILE A 262 6.02 18.69 -4.30
C ILE A 262 7.37 19.44 -4.26
N GLU A 263 7.36 20.73 -3.93
CA GLU A 263 8.60 21.48 -3.70
C GLU A 263 9.43 20.83 -2.59
N ALA A 264 8.81 20.43 -1.48
CA ALA A 264 9.51 19.69 -0.42
C ALA A 264 10.13 18.38 -0.94
N MET A 265 9.38 17.60 -1.72
CA MET A 265 9.88 16.36 -2.31
C MET A 265 11.07 16.59 -3.23
N TYR A 266 11.04 17.66 -4.03
CA TYR A 266 12.15 18.07 -4.87
C TYR A 266 13.37 18.44 -4.03
N MET A 267 13.20 19.24 -2.97
CA MET A 267 14.27 19.65 -2.06
C MET A 267 14.93 18.47 -1.34
N MET A 268 14.16 17.43 -1.00
CA MET A 268 14.71 16.18 -0.42
C MET A 268 15.70 15.49 -1.36
N LEU A 269 15.44 15.53 -2.67
CA LEU A 269 16.32 14.92 -3.68
C LEU A 269 17.62 15.71 -3.88
N GLN A 270 17.65 16.98 -3.48
CA GLN A 270 18.85 17.82 -3.59
C GLN A 270 19.85 17.61 -2.43
N GLN A 271 19.52 16.75 -1.45
CA GLN A 271 20.37 16.51 -0.28
C GLN A 271 21.47 15.48 -0.58
N ASP A 272 22.67 15.67 -0.03
CA ASP A 272 23.81 14.74 -0.19
C ASP A 272 23.54 13.33 0.34
N LYS A 273 22.66 13.20 1.34
CA LYS A 273 22.33 11.94 2.00
C LYS A 273 20.82 11.74 2.06
N PRO A 274 20.32 10.52 1.79
CA PRO A 274 18.90 10.22 1.93
C PRO A 274 18.48 10.31 3.41
N ASP A 275 17.28 10.82 3.66
CA ASP A 275 16.72 10.96 5.00
C ASP A 275 15.17 11.07 4.94
N ASP A 276 14.53 10.92 6.09
CA ASP A 276 13.07 10.98 6.26
C ASP A 276 12.61 12.35 6.78
N TYR A 277 11.56 12.91 6.18
CA TYR A 277 11.01 14.22 6.54
C TYR A 277 9.49 14.17 6.69
N VAL A 278 8.95 14.94 7.64
CA VAL A 278 7.53 15.25 7.72
C VAL A 278 7.28 16.54 6.96
N VAL A 279 6.35 16.48 5.99
CA VAL A 279 5.90 17.64 5.19
C VAL A 279 4.44 17.90 5.56
N ALA A 280 4.19 19.05 6.15
CA ALA A 280 2.93 19.43 6.77
C ALA A 280 2.87 20.95 6.95
N THR A 281 1.70 21.51 7.25
CA THR A 281 1.59 22.95 7.58
C THR A 281 1.88 23.23 9.05
N GLY A 282 1.67 22.24 9.93
CA GLY A 282 1.76 22.42 11.38
C GLY A 282 0.50 23.02 12.01
N GLU A 283 -0.54 23.29 11.21
CA GLU A 283 -1.82 23.87 11.61
C GLU A 283 -2.94 22.87 11.32
N THR A 284 -3.95 22.79 12.18
CA THR A 284 -5.08 21.87 12.02
C THR A 284 -6.41 22.60 12.04
N HIS A 285 -7.31 22.18 11.15
CA HIS A 285 -8.69 22.67 11.10
C HIS A 285 -9.67 21.50 11.03
N THR A 286 -10.89 21.73 11.50
CA THR A 286 -12.02 20.81 11.48
C THR A 286 -12.68 20.79 10.10
N VAL A 287 -13.36 19.68 9.77
CA VAL A 287 -14.15 19.58 8.52
C VAL A 287 -15.23 20.66 8.49
N LYS A 288 -15.76 21.03 9.66
CA LYS A 288 -16.69 22.14 9.84
C LYS A 288 -16.08 23.48 9.39
N GLU A 289 -14.90 23.86 9.88
CA GLU A 289 -14.22 25.10 9.50
C GLU A 289 -13.96 25.16 7.98
N PHE A 290 -13.58 24.03 7.37
CA PHE A 290 -13.41 23.95 5.92
C PHE A 290 -14.74 24.23 5.19
N ALA A 291 -15.84 23.62 5.63
CA ALA A 291 -17.16 23.82 5.02
C ALA A 291 -17.64 25.27 5.21
N GLU A 292 -17.52 25.80 6.42
CA GLU A 292 -17.88 27.19 6.76
C GLU A 292 -17.19 28.18 5.81
N LEU A 293 -15.87 28.09 5.70
CA LEU A 293 -15.09 28.97 4.85
C LEU A 293 -15.42 28.78 3.36
N ALA A 294 -15.55 27.53 2.90
CA ALA A 294 -15.83 27.24 1.49
C ALA A 294 -17.19 27.78 1.04
N PHE A 295 -18.24 27.61 1.85
CA PHE A 295 -19.56 28.15 1.56
C PHE A 295 -19.58 29.68 1.65
N SER A 296 -18.96 30.25 2.68
CA SER A 296 -18.88 31.70 2.87
C SER A 296 -18.19 32.39 1.68
N HIS A 297 -17.10 31.81 1.17
CA HIS A 297 -16.39 32.31 -0.01
C HIS A 297 -17.28 32.36 -1.27
N ALA A 298 -18.21 31.41 -1.41
CA ALA A 298 -19.20 31.42 -2.49
C ALA A 298 -20.44 32.28 -2.20
N GLY A 299 -20.46 33.02 -1.09
CA GLY A 299 -21.61 33.81 -0.65
C GLY A 299 -22.82 32.96 -0.26
N LEU A 300 -22.58 31.80 0.37
CA LEU A 300 -23.61 30.87 0.86
C LEU A 300 -23.42 30.62 2.36
N ASN A 301 -24.50 30.32 3.06
CA ASN A 301 -24.46 29.89 4.46
C ASN A 301 -24.48 28.35 4.53
N TRP A 302 -23.41 27.74 5.03
CA TRP A 302 -23.24 26.28 5.06
C TRP A 302 -24.37 25.55 5.80
N LYS A 303 -24.97 26.18 6.82
CA LYS A 303 -26.04 25.58 7.65
C LYS A 303 -27.29 25.26 6.85
N ASP A 304 -27.52 25.98 5.75
CA ASP A 304 -28.71 25.80 4.92
C ASP A 304 -28.60 24.58 4.01
N TYR A 305 -27.37 24.07 3.77
CA TYR A 305 -27.10 23.06 2.75
C TYR A 305 -26.40 21.81 3.27
N VAL A 306 -25.59 21.91 4.33
CA VAL A 306 -24.80 20.78 4.84
C VAL A 306 -25.65 19.92 5.76
N LYS A 307 -25.66 18.62 5.50
CA LYS A 307 -26.31 17.61 6.36
C LYS A 307 -25.29 16.57 6.81
N THR A 308 -25.38 16.17 8.07
CA THR A 308 -24.57 15.07 8.61
C THR A 308 -25.21 13.73 8.22
N ASP A 309 -24.39 12.77 7.80
CA ASP A 309 -24.80 11.42 7.41
C ASP A 309 -23.94 10.39 8.14
N GLU A 310 -24.55 9.66 9.09
CA GLU A 310 -23.89 8.67 9.93
C GLU A 310 -23.27 7.52 9.12
N THR A 311 -23.81 7.22 7.93
CA THR A 311 -23.26 6.17 7.06
C THR A 311 -21.87 6.52 6.52
N LEU A 312 -21.48 7.80 6.61
CA LEU A 312 -20.15 8.29 6.21
C LEU A 312 -19.16 8.33 7.38
N PHE A 313 -19.57 7.92 8.59
CA PHE A 313 -18.67 7.86 9.74
C PHE A 313 -17.74 6.66 9.60
N ARG A 314 -16.48 6.87 9.97
CA ARG A 314 -15.49 5.79 9.94
C ARG A 314 -15.64 4.94 11.21
N PRO A 315 -15.65 3.59 11.10
CA PRO A 315 -15.70 2.70 12.27
C PRO A 315 -14.54 2.92 13.27
N ALA A 316 -13.41 3.42 12.78
CA ALA A 316 -12.29 3.88 13.59
C ALA A 316 -11.88 5.26 13.08
N GLU A 317 -12.36 6.32 13.74
CA GLU A 317 -12.05 7.69 13.38
C GLU A 317 -10.71 8.13 14.00
N VAL A 318 -9.95 8.90 13.24
CA VAL A 318 -8.81 9.63 13.80
C VAL A 318 -9.28 11.02 14.14
N HIS A 319 -9.28 11.38 15.42
CA HIS A 319 -9.81 12.68 15.86
C HIS A 319 -8.97 13.86 15.36
N GLU A 320 -7.64 13.77 15.48
CA GLU A 320 -6.72 14.83 15.08
C GLU A 320 -5.49 14.28 14.36
N LEU A 321 -5.10 14.95 13.27
CA LEU A 321 -3.86 14.70 12.55
C LEU A 321 -3.14 16.02 12.34
N ARG A 322 -2.01 16.19 13.04
CA ARG A 322 -1.13 17.36 12.98
C ARG A 322 0.29 16.92 12.65
N GLY A 323 0.94 17.57 11.69
CA GLY A 323 2.34 17.30 11.37
C GLY A 323 3.30 18.24 12.10
N ASP A 324 4.52 17.78 12.37
CA ASP A 324 5.63 18.62 12.78
C ASP A 324 6.70 18.66 11.68
N PHE A 325 6.75 19.75 10.93
CA PHE A 325 7.68 19.95 9.82
C PHE A 325 9.01 20.59 10.25
N THR A 326 9.32 20.65 11.56
CA THR A 326 10.54 21.30 12.07
C THR A 326 11.81 20.78 11.42
N LYS A 327 11.90 19.47 11.13
CA LYS A 327 13.05 18.87 10.44
C LYS A 327 13.15 19.34 9.00
N ALA A 328 12.05 19.35 8.25
CA ALA A 328 12.00 19.85 6.87
C ALA A 328 12.43 21.32 6.80
N ARG A 329 11.94 22.15 7.74
CA ARG A 329 12.35 23.55 7.86
C ARG A 329 13.85 23.70 8.12
N LYS A 330 14.40 22.97 9.08
CA LYS A 330 15.82 23.10 9.49
C LYS A 330 16.79 22.54 8.46
N LYS A 331 16.45 21.43 7.80
CA LYS A 331 17.37 20.68 6.93
C LYS A 331 17.17 21.02 5.45
N LEU A 332 15.93 21.21 5.01
CA LEU A 332 15.61 21.53 3.62
C LEU A 332 15.45 23.04 3.40
N GLY A 333 15.26 23.84 4.45
CA GLY A 333 14.83 25.24 4.30
C GLY A 333 13.37 25.37 3.85
N TRP A 334 12.61 24.27 3.85
CA TRP A 334 11.24 24.22 3.36
C TRP A 334 10.23 24.74 4.38
N LYS A 335 9.22 25.49 3.90
CA LYS A 335 8.02 25.86 4.66
C LYS A 335 6.80 25.89 3.72
N PRO A 336 5.59 25.60 4.23
CA PRO A 336 4.37 25.82 3.45
C PRO A 336 4.26 27.31 3.07
N LYS A 337 3.74 27.58 1.87
CA LYS A 337 3.52 28.93 1.33
C LYS A 337 2.03 29.26 1.27
N VAL A 338 1.19 28.27 0.96
CA VAL A 338 -0.26 28.42 0.92
C VAL A 338 -0.82 28.07 2.30
N ASP A 339 -1.52 29.02 2.89
CA ASP A 339 -2.25 28.84 4.15
C ASP A 339 -3.59 28.13 3.94
N PHE A 340 -4.26 27.81 5.05
CA PHE A 340 -5.55 27.11 5.03
C PHE A 340 -6.61 27.87 4.24
N GLU A 341 -6.71 29.19 4.43
CA GLU A 341 -7.71 30.02 3.77
C GLU A 341 -7.49 30.10 2.27
N GLY A 342 -6.25 30.37 1.84
CA GLY A 342 -5.86 30.40 0.44
C GLY A 342 -6.10 29.07 -0.25
N LEU A 343 -5.83 27.95 0.41
CA LEU A 343 -6.12 26.61 -0.11
C LEU A 343 -7.62 26.41 -0.36
N VAL A 344 -8.47 26.76 0.61
CA VAL A 344 -9.93 26.58 0.50
C VAL A 344 -10.51 27.43 -0.64
N LYS A 345 -10.13 28.72 -0.70
CA LYS A 345 -10.59 29.63 -1.75
C LYS A 345 -10.17 29.15 -3.14
N MET A 346 -8.89 28.80 -3.30
CA MET A 346 -8.35 28.26 -4.55
C MET A 346 -9.12 27.02 -5.03
N MET A 347 -9.49 26.11 -4.12
CA MET A 347 -10.27 24.93 -4.47
C MET A 347 -11.71 25.26 -4.88
N VAL A 348 -12.35 26.22 -4.20
CA VAL A 348 -13.73 26.63 -4.51
C VAL A 348 -13.81 27.39 -5.83
N ASP A 349 -12.90 28.34 -6.06
CA ASP A 349 -12.86 29.15 -7.28
C ASP A 349 -12.72 28.28 -8.53
N GLU A 350 -11.76 27.35 -8.50
CA GLU A 350 -11.54 26.44 -9.62
C GLU A 350 -12.73 25.48 -9.85
N ASP A 351 -13.38 24.99 -8.78
CA ASP A 351 -14.58 24.15 -8.94
C ASP A 351 -15.80 24.97 -9.42
N LEU A 352 -15.91 26.25 -9.06
CA LEU A 352 -16.93 27.17 -9.62
C LEU A 352 -16.73 27.36 -11.12
N GLU A 353 -15.51 27.65 -11.56
CA GLU A 353 -15.19 27.81 -12.99
C GLU A 353 -15.45 26.51 -13.78
N ARG A 354 -15.11 25.35 -13.21
CA ARG A 354 -15.38 24.04 -13.83
C ARG A 354 -16.85 23.72 -13.98
N VAL A 355 -17.70 24.22 -13.09
CA VAL A 355 -19.15 24.06 -13.22
C VAL A 355 -19.71 25.02 -14.27
N LYS A 356 -19.24 26.27 -14.31
CA LYS A 356 -19.61 27.24 -15.36
C LYS A 356 -19.25 26.76 -16.76
N GLY A 357 -18.05 26.21 -16.96
CA GLY A 357 -17.59 25.71 -18.25
C GLY A 357 -18.23 24.39 -18.73
N LYS A 358 -19.14 23.81 -17.94
CA LYS A 358 -19.91 22.61 -18.29
C LYS A 358 -21.40 22.88 -18.52
N ALA A 359 -21.85 24.13 -18.30
CA ALA A 359 -23.23 24.57 -18.49
C ALA A 359 -23.53 24.87 -19.97
#